data_AF-A0A2N2ITX9-F1
#
_entry.id   AF-A0A2N2ITX9-F1
#
_cell.length_a   1.000
_cell.length_b   1.000
_cell.length_c   1.000
_cell.angle_alpha   90.00
_cell.angle_beta   90.00
_cell.angle_gamma   90.00
#
_symmetry.space_group_name_H-M   'P 1'
#
loop_
_entity.id
_entity.type
_entity.pdbx_description
1 polymer ?
#
loop_
_entity_poly.entity_id
_entity_poly.type
_entity_poly.pdbx_seq_one_letter_code
_entity_poly.pdbx_strand_id
1 'polypeptide(L)'
;MVVGVFMAAFLVGSLWYIIGIGDAILYRQRMQDGADAVAFAAAVYHARGMNIIAMINIIMAAILAILVAFKLVQLMNTIAMAISCALSWTGVGAAICGFTTNLAPWINKAVQIAEKLVNTTLPVLSKTQVGIAVAMPWVAQGKAAYIASTQYTEPVQGGGFVSVSLVPFVPKERLGLPVEEDEFSFLCEKAGTYVGELVFSPFGKFGGWVAGVIGSIVSTFPGYFCGESGGW
;
A
#
# COMPACT_ATOMS: atom_id res chain seq x y z
N MET A 1 -79.49 -13.75 19.39
CA MET A 1 -78.80 -12.68 18.63
C MET A 1 -77.56 -12.14 19.34
N VAL A 2 -77.62 -11.83 20.65
CA VAL A 2 -76.49 -11.24 21.40
C VAL A 2 -75.19 -12.05 21.32
N VAL A 3 -75.26 -13.38 21.49
CA VAL A 3 -74.08 -14.27 21.43
C VAL A 3 -73.42 -14.27 20.04
N GLY A 4 -74.21 -14.18 18.96
CA GLY A 4 -73.69 -14.15 17.60
C GLY A 4 -72.90 -12.87 17.29
N VAL A 5 -73.37 -11.73 17.80
CA VAL A 5 -72.67 -10.43 17.65
C VAL A 5 -71.36 -10.42 18.42
N PHE A 6 -71.33 -10.99 19.64
CA PHE A 6 -70.11 -11.12 20.42
C PHE A 6 -69.06 -11.97 19.72
N MET A 7 -69.47 -13.14 19.19
CA MET A 7 -68.54 -14.03 18.48
C MET A 7 -68.02 -13.40 17.18
N ALA A 8 -68.86 -12.64 16.47
CA ALA A 8 -68.44 -11.90 15.29
C ALA A 8 -67.41 -10.80 15.63
N ALA A 9 -67.64 -10.04 16.71
CA ALA A 9 -66.70 -9.01 17.18
C ALA A 9 -65.35 -9.62 17.60
N PHE A 10 -65.37 -10.78 18.26
CA PHE A 10 -64.16 -11.50 18.64
C PHE A 10 -63.37 -11.97 17.41
N LEU A 11 -64.04 -12.53 16.40
CA LEU A 11 -63.40 -12.95 15.15
C LEU A 11 -62.75 -11.76 14.43
N VAL A 12 -63.44 -10.63 14.31
CA VAL A 12 -62.88 -9.41 13.71
C VAL A 12 -61.67 -8.92 14.51
N GLY A 13 -61.74 -8.94 15.84
CA GLY A 13 -60.60 -8.60 16.71
C GLY A 13 -59.40 -9.53 16.51
N SER A 14 -59.63 -10.83 16.39
CA SER A 14 -58.57 -11.82 16.14
C SER A 14 -57.92 -11.64 14.76
N LEU A 15 -58.71 -11.26 13.74
CA LEU A 15 -58.20 -11.03 12.38
C LEU A 15 -57.27 -9.81 12.33
N TRP A 16 -57.69 -8.71 12.97
CA TRP A 16 -56.85 -7.51 13.09
C TRP A 16 -55.57 -7.76 13.87
N TYR A 17 -55.62 -8.61 14.90
CA TYR A 17 -54.44 -9.00 15.65
C TYR A 17 -53.45 -9.81 14.80
N ILE A 18 -53.93 -10.76 13.99
CA ILE A 18 -53.08 -11.54 13.06
C ILE A 18 -52.44 -10.64 12.00
N ILE A 19 -53.21 -9.71 11.41
CA ILE A 19 -52.68 -8.73 10.44
C ILE A 19 -51.58 -7.89 11.08
N GLY A 20 -51.80 -7.40 12.30
CA GLY A 20 -50.79 -6.62 13.03
C GLY A 20 -49.50 -7.39 13.32
N ILE A 21 -49.60 -8.69 13.63
CA ILE A 21 -48.41 -9.55 13.78
C ILE A 21 -47.69 -9.75 12.44
N GLY A 22 -48.44 -9.98 11.36
CA GLY A 22 -47.90 -10.14 10.01
C GLY A 22 -47.06 -8.94 9.57
N ASP A 23 -47.60 -7.73 9.75
CA ASP A 23 -46.90 -6.49 9.42
C ASP A 23 -45.62 -6.31 10.26
N ALA A 24 -45.68 -6.64 11.55
CA ALA A 24 -44.52 -6.57 12.44
C ALA A 24 -43.41 -7.57 12.05
N ILE A 25 -43.78 -8.77 11.59
CA ILE A 25 -42.82 -9.79 11.11
C ILE A 25 -42.19 -9.32 9.80
N LEU A 26 -42.99 -8.88 8.83
CA LEU A 26 -42.49 -8.37 7.55
C LEU A 26 -41.58 -7.17 7.73
N TYR A 27 -41.91 -6.28 8.66
CA TYR A 27 -41.07 -5.14 9.04
C TYR A 27 -39.68 -5.59 9.51
N ARG A 28 -39.60 -6.57 10.43
CA ARG A 28 -38.31 -7.08 10.93
C ARG A 28 -37.49 -7.75 9.84
N GLN A 29 -38.13 -8.54 8.98
CA GLN A 29 -37.43 -9.24 7.90
C GLN A 29 -36.84 -8.24 6.90
N ARG A 30 -37.60 -7.23 6.48
CA ARG A 30 -37.12 -6.16 5.59
C ARG A 30 -35.97 -5.36 6.20
N MET A 31 -36.02 -5.06 7.51
CA MET A 31 -34.95 -4.36 8.21
C MET A 31 -33.67 -5.19 8.27
N GLN A 32 -33.77 -6.51 8.47
CA GLN A 32 -32.63 -7.43 8.45
C GLN A 32 -32.03 -7.55 7.05
N ASP A 33 -32.86 -7.78 6.03
CA ASP A 33 -32.39 -7.86 4.64
C ASP A 33 -31.69 -6.56 4.20
N GLY A 34 -32.23 -5.41 4.60
CA GLY A 34 -31.62 -4.10 4.36
C GLY A 34 -30.29 -3.93 5.09
N ALA A 35 -30.20 -4.34 6.36
CA ALA A 35 -28.97 -4.28 7.14
C ALA A 35 -27.86 -5.16 6.54
N ASP A 36 -28.19 -6.38 6.12
CA ASP A 36 -27.24 -7.30 5.49
C ASP A 36 -26.76 -6.77 4.13
N ALA A 37 -27.66 -6.17 3.34
CA ALA A 37 -27.31 -5.53 2.08
C ALA A 37 -26.34 -4.34 2.28
N VAL A 38 -26.58 -3.50 3.29
CA VAL A 38 -25.69 -2.38 3.67
C VAL A 38 -24.33 -2.90 4.10
N ALA A 39 -24.30 -3.90 4.99
CA ALA A 39 -23.07 -4.50 5.48
C ALA A 39 -22.25 -5.13 4.34
N PHE A 40 -22.90 -5.86 3.44
CA PHE A 40 -22.27 -6.46 2.28
C PHE A 40 -21.72 -5.41 1.32
N ALA A 41 -22.51 -4.38 0.98
CA ALA A 41 -22.06 -3.31 0.10
C ALA A 41 -20.85 -2.58 0.69
N ALA A 42 -20.91 -2.23 1.97
CA ALA A 42 -19.82 -1.60 2.71
C ALA A 42 -18.53 -2.45 2.66
N ALA A 43 -18.65 -3.74 2.95
CA ALA A 43 -17.53 -4.68 2.93
C ALA A 43 -16.90 -4.79 1.53
N VAL A 44 -17.69 -4.85 0.47
CA VAL A 44 -17.19 -4.93 -0.91
C VAL A 44 -16.41 -3.67 -1.31
N TYR A 45 -16.92 -2.48 -1.01
CA TYR A 45 -16.20 -1.24 -1.31
C TYR A 45 -14.94 -1.10 -0.45
N HIS A 46 -14.99 -1.51 0.81
CA HIS A 46 -13.81 -1.53 1.67
C HIS A 46 -12.72 -2.49 1.15
N ALA A 47 -13.10 -3.70 0.74
CA ALA A 47 -12.20 -4.67 0.13
C ALA A 47 -11.59 -4.18 -1.19
N ARG A 48 -12.36 -3.49 -2.02
CA ARG A 48 -11.83 -2.83 -3.23
C ARG A 48 -10.80 -1.75 -2.88
N GLY A 49 -11.02 -1.01 -1.78
CA GLY A 49 -10.06 -0.04 -1.27
C GLY A 49 -8.72 -0.68 -0.91
N MET A 50 -8.75 -1.81 -0.19
CA MET A 50 -7.54 -2.60 0.12
C MET A 50 -6.80 -3.07 -1.13
N ASN A 51 -7.52 -3.55 -2.14
CA ASN A 51 -6.91 -4.02 -3.38
C ASN A 51 -6.23 -2.89 -4.18
N ILE A 52 -6.84 -1.70 -4.21
CA ILE A 52 -6.23 -0.54 -4.88
C ILE A 52 -4.96 -0.11 -4.14
N ILE A 53 -4.98 -0.09 -2.80
CA ILE A 53 -3.78 0.21 -1.99
C ILE A 53 -2.67 -0.81 -2.26
N ALA A 54 -3.00 -2.11 -2.32
CA ALA A 54 -2.04 -3.15 -2.65
C ALA A 54 -1.43 -2.97 -4.05
N MET A 55 -2.24 -2.58 -5.04
CA MET A 55 -1.75 -2.26 -6.39
C MET A 55 -0.77 -1.07 -6.37
N ILE A 56 -1.08 -0.01 -5.60
CA ILE A 56 -0.18 1.15 -5.44
C ILE A 56 1.13 0.73 -4.79
N ASN A 57 1.09 -0.13 -3.77
CA ASN A 57 2.29 -0.64 -3.11
C ASN A 57 3.18 -1.44 -4.08
N ILE A 58 2.58 -2.33 -4.90
CA ILE A 58 3.33 -3.08 -5.92
C ILE A 58 3.98 -2.13 -6.94
N ILE A 59 3.28 -1.08 -7.37
CA ILE A 59 3.84 -0.08 -8.30
C ILE A 59 4.99 0.69 -7.65
N MET A 60 4.85 1.10 -6.40
CA MET A 60 5.89 1.78 -5.63
C MET A 60 7.15 0.90 -5.51
N ALA A 61 6.96 -0.36 -5.14
CA ALA A 61 8.03 -1.35 -5.05
C ALA A 61 8.70 -1.60 -6.40
N ALA A 62 7.94 -1.68 -7.49
CA ALA A 62 8.49 -1.86 -8.84
C ALA A 62 9.37 -0.68 -9.29
N ILE A 63 8.93 0.56 -9.02
CA ILE A 63 9.71 1.77 -9.34
C ILE A 63 11.02 1.79 -8.54
N LEU A 64 10.96 1.47 -7.25
CA LEU A 64 12.15 1.37 -6.41
C LEU A 64 13.10 0.26 -6.84
N ALA A 65 12.57 -0.91 -7.23
CA ALA A 65 13.38 -2.04 -7.71
C ALA A 65 14.19 -1.66 -8.97
N ILE A 66 13.59 -0.89 -9.89
CA ILE A 66 14.29 -0.39 -11.08
C ILE A 66 15.44 0.55 -10.69
N LEU A 67 15.21 1.48 -9.76
CA LEU A 67 16.27 2.38 -9.28
C LEU A 67 17.42 1.61 -8.63
N VAL A 68 17.09 0.63 -7.78
CA VAL A 68 18.09 -0.22 -7.11
C VAL A 68 18.91 -1.00 -8.14
N ALA A 69 18.30 -1.53 -9.20
CA ALA A 69 19.01 -2.24 -10.26
C ALA A 69 20.03 -1.33 -10.98
N PHE A 70 19.67 -0.08 -11.30
CA PHE A 70 20.60 0.86 -11.92
C PHE A 70 21.76 1.24 -10.99
N LYS A 71 21.46 1.47 -9.71
CA LYS A 71 22.48 1.78 -8.69
C LYS A 71 23.44 0.61 -8.47
N LEU A 72 22.95 -0.63 -8.50
CA LEU A 72 23.78 -1.83 -8.44
C LEU A 72 24.75 -1.94 -9.61
N VAL A 73 24.29 -1.64 -10.84
CA VAL A 73 25.17 -1.62 -12.02
C VAL A 73 26.24 -0.53 -11.91
N GLN A 74 25.86 0.67 -11.45
CA GLN A 74 26.82 1.76 -11.18
C GLN A 74 27.89 1.32 -10.19
N LEU A 75 27.46 0.65 -9.11
CA LEU A 75 28.33 0.19 -8.06
C LEU A 75 29.30 -0.90 -8.55
N MET A 76 28.80 -1.89 -9.30
CA MET A 76 29.64 -2.93 -9.90
C MET A 76 30.70 -2.31 -10.83
N ASN A 77 30.34 -1.29 -11.61
CA ASN A 77 31.30 -0.62 -12.49
C ASN A 77 32.35 0.18 -11.70
N THR A 78 31.98 0.85 -10.60
CA THR A 78 32.97 1.53 -9.73
C THR A 78 33.95 0.57 -9.07
N ILE A 79 33.49 -0.61 -8.64
CA ILE A 79 34.37 -1.64 -8.07
C ILE A 79 35.32 -2.18 -9.15
N ALA A 80 34.79 -2.50 -10.34
CA ALA A 80 35.60 -2.97 -11.45
C ALA A 80 36.67 -1.93 -11.87
N MET A 81 36.32 -0.65 -11.87
CA MET A 81 37.26 0.45 -12.12
C MET A 81 38.35 0.51 -11.05
N ALA A 82 37.98 0.49 -9.76
CA ALA A 82 38.94 0.55 -8.66
C ALA A 82 39.96 -0.60 -8.70
N ILE A 83 39.50 -1.84 -8.95
CA ILE A 83 40.37 -3.02 -9.02
C ILE A 83 41.26 -2.98 -10.27
N SER A 84 40.69 -2.68 -11.44
CA SER A 84 41.43 -2.69 -12.71
C SER A 84 42.48 -1.59 -12.80
N CYS A 85 42.18 -0.39 -12.29
CA CYS A 85 43.14 0.71 -12.26
C CYS A 85 44.22 0.48 -11.18
N ALA A 86 43.92 -0.19 -10.07
CA ALA A 86 44.95 -0.60 -9.09
C ALA A 86 45.91 -1.68 -9.64
N LEU A 87 45.43 -2.57 -10.52
CA LEU A 87 46.23 -3.60 -11.18
C LEU A 87 46.93 -3.11 -12.47
N SER A 88 46.80 -1.83 -12.81
CA SER A 88 47.38 -1.25 -14.04
C SER A 88 48.90 -1.37 -14.14
N TRP A 89 49.60 -1.49 -13.00
CA TRP A 89 51.05 -1.75 -12.95
C TRP A 89 51.47 -3.07 -13.61
N THR A 90 50.54 -4.02 -13.79
CA THR A 90 50.79 -5.32 -14.43
C THR A 90 50.58 -5.33 -15.95
N GLY A 91 50.26 -4.18 -16.56
CA GLY A 91 50.04 -4.03 -18.00
C GLY A 91 48.69 -4.55 -18.52
N VAL A 92 48.12 -5.59 -17.89
CA VAL A 92 46.81 -6.16 -18.26
C VAL A 92 45.63 -5.28 -17.77
N GLY A 93 45.80 -4.54 -16.66
CA GLY A 93 44.76 -3.70 -16.08
C GLY A 93 44.44 -2.40 -16.83
N ALA A 94 45.36 -1.90 -17.67
CA ALA A 94 45.23 -0.61 -18.34
C ALA A 94 44.08 -0.57 -19.37
N ALA A 95 43.88 -1.66 -20.12
CA ALA A 95 42.81 -1.76 -21.11
C ALA A 95 41.40 -1.80 -20.46
N ILE A 96 41.28 -2.49 -19.33
CA ILE A 96 40.02 -2.62 -18.57
C ILE A 96 39.67 -1.29 -17.87
N CYS A 97 40.67 -0.60 -17.33
CA CYS A 97 40.52 0.73 -16.73
C CYS A 97 39.98 1.74 -17.78
N GLY A 98 40.54 1.75 -19.00
CA GLY A 98 40.06 2.62 -20.09
C GLY A 98 38.62 2.34 -20.54
N PHE A 99 38.18 1.07 -20.59
CA PHE A 99 36.81 0.73 -20.95
C PHE A 99 35.81 1.14 -19.86
N THR A 100 36.10 0.84 -18.59
CA THR A 100 35.22 1.16 -17.45
C THR A 100 35.05 2.66 -17.22
N THR A 101 36.09 3.47 -17.45
CA THR A 101 36.00 4.95 -17.38
C THR A 101 35.10 5.56 -18.45
N ASN A 102 35.04 4.96 -19.64
CA ASN A 102 34.16 5.44 -20.71
C ASN A 102 32.69 5.05 -20.50
N LEU A 103 32.44 3.95 -19.77
CA LEU A 103 31.09 3.47 -19.46
C LEU A 103 30.43 4.22 -18.29
N ALA A 104 31.23 4.68 -17.33
CA ALA A 104 30.77 5.39 -16.13
C ALA A 104 29.83 6.59 -16.40
N PRO A 105 30.13 7.54 -17.32
CA PRO A 105 29.26 8.69 -17.55
C PRO A 105 27.90 8.31 -18.12
N TRP A 106 27.82 7.20 -18.87
CA TRP A 106 26.57 6.72 -19.45
C TRP A 106 25.65 6.12 -18.37
N ILE A 107 26.23 5.33 -17.46
CA ILE A 107 25.49 4.76 -16.32
C ILE A 107 25.01 5.86 -15.37
N ASN A 108 25.86 6.85 -15.06
CA ASN A 108 25.48 7.96 -14.18
C ASN A 108 24.30 8.77 -14.75
N LYS A 109 24.25 9.00 -16.06
CA LYS A 109 23.12 9.65 -16.71
C LYS A 109 21.84 8.82 -16.59
N ALA A 110 21.92 7.50 -16.82
CA ALA A 110 20.77 6.61 -16.68
C ALA A 110 20.21 6.61 -15.24
N VAL A 111 21.09 6.58 -14.24
CA VAL A 111 20.73 6.66 -12.82
C VAL A 111 20.05 7.99 -12.49
N GLN A 112 20.59 9.11 -12.94
CA GLN A 112 19.98 10.43 -12.68
C GLN A 112 18.59 10.58 -13.29
N ILE A 113 18.36 10.02 -14.48
CA ILE A 113 17.03 10.00 -15.11
C ILE A 113 16.05 9.17 -14.27
N ALA A 114 16.49 7.99 -13.82
CA ALA A 114 15.67 7.12 -12.97
C ALA A 114 15.34 7.80 -11.63
N GLU A 115 16.33 8.38 -10.95
CA GLU A 115 16.14 9.13 -9.69
C GLU A 115 15.15 10.27 -9.84
N LYS A 116 15.26 11.07 -10.91
CA LYS A 116 14.33 12.17 -11.16
C LYS A 116 12.90 11.67 -11.36
N LEU A 117 12.73 10.56 -12.08
CA LEU A 117 11.43 9.92 -12.27
C LEU A 117 10.86 9.42 -10.94
N VAL A 118 11.67 8.74 -10.13
CA VAL A 118 11.29 8.18 -8.84
C VAL A 118 10.90 9.28 -7.85
N ASN A 119 11.75 10.31 -7.69
CA ASN A 119 11.52 11.42 -6.76
C ASN A 119 10.29 12.26 -7.14
N THR A 120 9.92 12.30 -8.42
CA THR A 120 8.69 12.99 -8.86
C THR A 120 7.45 12.13 -8.63
N THR A 121 7.57 10.81 -8.81
CA THR A 121 6.41 9.89 -8.85
C THR A 121 6.03 9.37 -7.47
N LEU A 122 7.00 8.98 -6.63
CA LEU A 122 6.77 8.48 -5.27
C LEU A 122 5.89 9.38 -4.40
N PRO A 123 6.10 10.71 -4.30
CA PRO A 123 5.28 11.56 -3.43
C PRO A 123 3.83 11.68 -3.94
N VAL A 124 3.61 11.53 -5.25
CA VAL A 124 2.26 11.50 -5.81
C VAL A 124 1.57 10.20 -5.44
N LEU A 125 2.27 9.06 -5.51
CA LEU A 125 1.73 7.75 -5.16
C LEU A 125 1.40 7.66 -3.66
N SER A 126 2.27 8.16 -2.78
CA SER A 126 2.02 8.16 -1.33
C SER A 126 0.80 9.01 -0.97
N LYS A 127 0.72 10.24 -1.49
CA LYS A 127 -0.45 11.13 -1.31
C LYS A 127 -1.73 10.50 -1.85
N THR A 128 -1.65 9.80 -2.99
CA THR A 128 -2.78 9.10 -3.57
C THR A 128 -3.23 7.94 -2.68
N GLN A 129 -2.29 7.18 -2.12
CA GLN A 129 -2.57 6.08 -1.19
C GLN A 129 -3.27 6.58 0.07
N VAL A 130 -2.79 7.68 0.65
CA VAL A 130 -3.45 8.35 1.79
C VAL A 130 -4.85 8.85 1.41
N GLY A 131 -4.98 9.48 0.25
CA GLY A 131 -6.25 9.99 -0.25
C GLY A 131 -7.28 8.87 -0.40
N ILE A 132 -6.87 7.73 -0.97
CA ILE A 132 -7.73 6.55 -1.15
C ILE A 132 -8.09 5.95 0.22
N ALA A 133 -7.12 5.83 1.13
CA ALA A 133 -7.38 5.29 2.47
C ALA A 133 -8.41 6.13 3.23
N VAL A 134 -8.38 7.45 3.08
CA VAL A 134 -9.35 8.36 3.72
C VAL A 134 -10.68 8.38 2.96
N ALA A 135 -10.69 8.39 1.63
CA ALA A 135 -11.90 8.56 0.83
C ALA A 135 -12.75 7.29 0.72
N MET A 136 -12.13 6.10 0.64
CA MET A 136 -12.84 4.84 0.42
C MET A 136 -13.91 4.51 1.48
N PRO A 137 -13.67 4.74 2.79
CA PRO A 137 -14.71 4.57 3.81
C PRO A 137 -15.95 5.44 3.58
N TRP A 138 -15.79 6.71 3.18
CA TRP A 138 -16.90 7.61 2.87
C TRP A 138 -17.66 7.17 1.63
N VAL A 139 -16.94 6.75 0.58
CA VAL A 139 -17.56 6.20 -0.64
C VAL A 139 -18.36 4.94 -0.32
N ALA A 140 -17.82 4.06 0.52
CA ALA A 140 -18.50 2.87 0.97
C ALA A 140 -19.79 3.22 1.75
N GLN A 141 -19.75 4.22 2.65
CA GLN A 141 -20.91 4.68 3.41
C GLN A 141 -21.99 5.27 2.51
N GLY A 142 -21.61 6.14 1.57
CA GLY A 142 -22.56 6.73 0.62
C GLY A 142 -23.23 5.68 -0.26
N LYS A 143 -22.48 4.68 -0.74
CA LYS A 143 -23.04 3.59 -1.56
C LYS A 143 -23.91 2.63 -0.77
N ALA A 144 -23.54 2.33 0.47
CA ALA A 144 -24.33 1.47 1.35
C ALA A 144 -25.65 2.16 1.75
N ALA A 145 -25.61 3.44 2.09
CA ALA A 145 -26.81 4.25 2.36
C ALA A 145 -27.72 4.37 1.14
N TYR A 146 -27.13 4.55 -0.05
CA TYR A 146 -27.88 4.58 -1.30
C TYR A 146 -28.66 3.28 -1.53
N ILE A 147 -28.00 2.12 -1.41
CA ILE A 147 -28.65 0.80 -1.59
C ILE A 147 -29.78 0.57 -0.58
N ALA A 148 -29.58 0.95 0.68
CA ALA A 148 -30.65 0.90 1.69
C ALA A 148 -31.86 1.74 1.27
N SER A 149 -31.62 2.98 0.84
CA SER A 149 -32.68 3.92 0.50
C SER A 149 -33.43 3.57 -0.81
N THR A 150 -32.76 2.99 -1.81
CA THR A 150 -33.39 2.72 -3.11
C THR A 150 -34.01 1.33 -3.24
N GLN A 151 -33.45 0.32 -2.55
CA GLN A 151 -33.89 -1.07 -2.69
C GLN A 151 -34.84 -1.51 -1.55
N TYR A 152 -34.79 -0.83 -0.39
CA TYR A 152 -35.52 -1.19 0.84
C TYR A 152 -36.31 -0.01 1.45
N THR A 153 -36.75 0.93 0.60
CA THR A 153 -37.29 2.27 0.93
C THR A 153 -38.43 2.31 1.97
N GLU A 154 -39.11 1.18 2.19
CA GLU A 154 -40.02 0.99 3.31
C GLU A 154 -39.78 -0.42 3.90
N PRO A 155 -39.41 -0.56 5.19
CA PRO A 155 -39.32 0.42 6.28
C PRO A 155 -37.95 1.12 6.47
N VAL A 156 -36.96 0.87 5.62
CA VAL A 156 -35.58 1.34 5.83
C VAL A 156 -35.41 2.76 5.25
N GLN A 157 -35.53 3.79 6.08
CA GLN A 157 -35.32 5.19 5.64
C GLN A 157 -33.84 5.55 5.43
N GLY A 158 -32.92 4.72 5.93
CA GLY A 158 -31.50 4.91 5.78
C GLY A 158 -30.71 3.76 6.40
N GLY A 159 -29.46 3.60 5.97
CA GLY A 159 -28.54 2.60 6.50
C GLY A 159 -27.16 3.23 6.67
N GLY A 160 -26.56 3.00 7.83
CA GLY A 160 -25.18 3.37 8.10
C GLY A 160 -24.44 2.16 8.64
N PHE A 161 -23.17 2.02 8.28
CA PHE A 161 -22.27 1.11 8.97
C PHE A 161 -21.26 1.94 9.73
N VAL A 162 -20.88 1.47 10.91
CA VAL A 162 -19.81 2.06 11.71
C VAL A 162 -18.70 1.02 11.75
N SER A 163 -17.54 1.39 11.23
CA SER A 163 -16.34 0.57 11.27
C SER A 163 -15.22 1.41 11.87
N VAL A 164 -14.30 0.77 12.57
CA VAL A 164 -13.07 1.43 13.03
C VAL A 164 -12.29 2.03 11.85
N SER A 165 -12.39 1.39 10.68
CA SER A 165 -11.80 1.89 9.43
C SER A 165 -12.48 3.13 8.82
N LEU A 166 -13.63 3.57 9.36
CA LEU A 166 -14.31 4.84 9.02
C LEU A 166 -13.81 6.03 9.84
N VAL A 167 -12.92 5.83 10.81
CA VAL A 167 -12.35 6.91 11.63
C VAL A 167 -10.93 7.19 11.16
N PRO A 168 -10.72 8.05 10.14
CA PRO A 168 -9.41 8.30 9.57
C PRO A 168 -8.44 9.07 10.49
N PHE A 169 -8.96 9.70 11.55
CA PHE A 169 -8.18 10.56 12.44
C PHE A 169 -8.45 10.22 13.91
N VAL A 170 -7.64 9.31 14.45
CA VAL A 170 -7.44 9.19 15.91
C VAL A 170 -6.03 9.73 16.21
N PRO A 171 -5.82 10.58 17.24
CA PRO A 171 -4.61 11.41 17.35
C PRO A 171 -3.29 10.68 17.67
N LYS A 172 -3.24 9.35 17.65
CA LYS A 172 -2.03 8.58 18.00
C LYS A 172 -1.78 7.34 17.17
N GLU A 173 -2.80 6.75 16.56
CA GLU A 173 -2.66 5.58 15.67
C GLU A 173 -3.70 5.71 14.55
N ARG A 174 -3.27 5.65 13.28
CA ARG A 174 -4.19 5.54 12.15
C ARG A 174 -4.84 4.16 12.21
N LEU A 175 -6.05 4.10 12.76
CA LEU A 175 -6.91 2.90 12.77
C LEU A 175 -7.63 2.66 11.42
N GLY A 176 -7.26 3.44 10.39
CA GLY A 176 -7.70 3.26 9.01
C GLY A 176 -7.07 2.04 8.34
N LEU A 177 -7.24 1.94 7.02
CA LEU A 177 -6.54 0.93 6.21
C LEU A 177 -5.02 0.98 6.51
N PRO A 178 -4.35 -0.17 6.71
CA PRO A 178 -2.97 -0.22 7.18
C PRO A 178 -2.05 0.36 6.11
N VAL A 179 -1.74 1.64 6.28
CA VAL A 179 -0.78 2.38 5.49
C VAL A 179 0.14 3.04 6.49
N GLU A 180 1.29 2.42 6.68
CA GLU A 180 2.35 2.95 7.51
C GLU A 180 3.25 3.78 6.61
N GLU A 181 3.31 5.08 6.88
CA GLU A 181 4.28 5.96 6.21
C GLU A 181 5.57 5.89 7.03
N ASP A 182 6.51 5.08 6.57
CA ASP A 182 7.88 5.13 7.06
C ASP A 182 8.66 6.25 6.36
N GLU A 183 9.61 6.84 7.08
CA GLU A 183 10.55 7.78 6.46
C GLU A 183 11.35 7.06 5.38
N PHE A 184 11.51 7.73 4.23
CA PHE A 184 12.25 7.20 3.09
C PHE A 184 13.70 6.82 3.46
N SER A 185 14.31 7.57 4.38
CA SER A 185 15.65 7.30 4.94
C SER A 185 15.73 5.92 5.60
N PHE A 186 14.74 5.58 6.42
CA PHE A 186 14.69 4.31 7.15
C PHE A 186 14.47 3.12 6.21
N LEU A 187 13.53 3.25 5.26
CA LEU A 187 13.29 2.23 4.23
C LEU A 187 14.53 2.01 3.36
N CYS A 188 15.21 3.10 2.99
CA CYS A 188 16.39 3.06 2.15
C CYS A 188 17.61 2.46 2.87
N GLU A 189 17.82 2.77 4.15
CA GLU A 189 18.86 2.16 4.98
C GLU A 189 18.67 0.64 5.07
N LYS A 190 17.45 0.20 5.40
CA LYS A 190 17.11 -1.22 5.53
C LYS A 190 17.26 -1.94 4.19
N ALA A 191 16.79 -1.36 3.10
CA ALA A 191 16.99 -1.92 1.76
C ALA A 191 18.48 -2.01 1.37
N GLY A 192 19.26 -0.98 1.70
CA GLY A 192 20.71 -0.94 1.47
C GLY A 192 21.46 -2.06 2.19
N THR A 193 21.09 -2.35 3.45
CA THR A 193 21.69 -3.46 4.20
C THR A 193 21.42 -4.82 3.58
N TYR A 194 20.19 -5.10 3.14
CA TYR A 194 19.85 -6.38 2.49
C TYR A 194 20.54 -6.57 1.14
N VAL A 195 20.58 -5.52 0.33
CA VAL A 195 21.23 -5.55 -0.99
C VAL A 195 22.75 -5.70 -0.82
N GLY A 196 23.34 -4.98 0.13
CA GLY A 196 24.76 -5.10 0.46
C GLY A 196 25.11 -6.53 0.88
N GLU A 197 24.33 -7.13 1.79
CA GLU A 197 24.54 -8.50 2.22
C GLU A 197 24.45 -9.49 1.06
N LEU A 198 23.46 -9.35 0.18
CA LEU A 198 23.28 -10.22 -0.99
C LEU A 198 24.47 -10.14 -1.97
N VAL A 199 24.89 -8.93 -2.33
CA VAL A 199 25.97 -8.70 -3.30
C VAL A 199 27.34 -9.11 -2.75
N PHE A 200 27.59 -8.88 -1.46
CA PHE A 200 28.89 -9.18 -0.86
C PHE A 200 29.00 -10.57 -0.23
N SER A 201 27.89 -11.29 -0.05
CA SER A 201 27.91 -12.68 0.44
C SER A 201 28.87 -13.63 -0.30
N PRO A 202 29.01 -13.62 -1.65
CA PRO A 202 30.00 -14.46 -2.33
C PRO A 202 31.44 -13.95 -2.18
N PHE A 203 31.65 -12.65 -1.94
CA PHE A 203 32.98 -12.04 -1.87
C PHE A 203 33.63 -12.16 -0.48
N GLY A 204 32.85 -12.38 0.58
CA GLY A 204 33.37 -12.66 1.92
C GLY A 204 34.24 -13.93 2.02
N LYS A 205 34.17 -14.81 1.01
CA LYS A 205 35.03 -16.00 0.90
C LYS A 205 36.38 -15.75 0.21
N PHE A 206 36.59 -14.59 -0.41
CA PHE A 206 37.87 -14.24 -1.06
C PHE A 206 38.76 -13.48 -0.07
N GLY A 207 40.02 -13.93 0.08
CA GLY A 207 40.97 -13.60 1.17
C GLY A 207 41.14 -12.13 1.61
N GLY A 208 41.73 -11.97 2.80
CA GLY A 208 41.72 -10.76 3.65
C GLY A 208 42.23 -9.44 3.06
N TRP A 209 42.92 -9.42 1.92
CA TRP A 209 43.27 -8.16 1.24
C TRP A 209 42.05 -7.49 0.58
N VAL A 210 41.12 -8.28 0.05
CA VAL A 210 39.89 -7.76 -0.60
C VAL A 210 38.88 -7.29 0.46
N ALA A 211 38.87 -7.91 1.64
CA ALA A 211 37.97 -7.58 2.74
C ALA A 211 38.14 -6.14 3.28
N GLY A 212 39.37 -5.60 3.29
CA GLY A 212 39.62 -4.23 3.77
C GLY A 212 39.05 -3.15 2.84
N VAL A 213 39.13 -3.36 1.53
CA VAL A 213 38.55 -2.45 0.52
C VAL A 213 37.02 -2.60 0.48
N ILE A 214 36.51 -3.82 0.61
CA ILE A 214 35.06 -4.10 0.67
C ILE A 214 34.42 -3.51 1.93
N GLY A 215 35.07 -3.60 3.10
CA GLY A 215 34.53 -3.05 4.36
C GLY A 215 34.33 -1.53 4.33
N SER A 216 35.26 -0.80 3.69
CA SER A 216 35.13 0.64 3.44
C SER A 216 33.92 0.96 2.55
N ILE A 217 33.71 0.16 1.50
CA ILE A 217 32.60 0.33 0.56
C ILE A 217 31.24 -0.01 1.21
N VAL A 218 31.15 -1.11 1.96
CA VAL A 218 29.91 -1.49 2.68
C VAL A 218 29.50 -0.42 3.69
N SER A 219 30.46 0.26 4.32
CA SER A 219 30.15 1.37 5.25
C SER A 219 29.65 2.65 4.56
N THR A 220 29.96 2.83 3.26
CA THR A 220 29.50 3.98 2.44
C THR A 220 28.26 3.66 1.61
N PHE A 221 27.85 2.40 1.55
CA PHE A 221 26.71 1.90 0.77
C PHE A 221 25.36 2.56 1.13
N PRO A 222 24.99 2.70 2.41
CA PRO A 222 23.72 3.34 2.77
C PRO A 222 23.66 4.79 2.29
N GLY A 223 24.74 5.56 2.45
CA GLY A 223 24.82 6.95 1.98
C GLY A 223 24.81 7.09 0.45
N TYR A 224 25.36 6.11 -0.28
CA TYR A 224 25.42 6.14 -1.74
C TYR A 224 24.07 5.83 -2.42
N PHE A 225 23.26 4.95 -1.82
CA PHE A 225 21.94 4.59 -2.33
C PHE A 225 20.86 5.61 -1.93
N CYS A 226 20.93 6.15 -0.71
CA CYS A 226 19.92 7.08 -0.20
C CYS A 226 20.19 8.54 -0.58
N GLY A 227 21.40 8.82 -1.09
CA GLY A 227 21.88 10.16 -1.35
C GLY A 227 22.03 10.96 -0.06
N GLU A 228 22.91 11.95 -0.04
CA GLU A 228 22.81 13.03 0.94
C GLU A 228 21.54 13.86 0.65
N SER A 229 20.36 13.32 0.93
CA SER A 229 19.13 14.10 0.99
C SER A 229 18.91 14.58 2.43
N GLY A 230 19.84 15.41 2.89
CA GLY A 230 19.56 16.36 3.95
C GLY A 230 18.67 17.47 3.40
N GLY A 231 17.37 17.38 3.72
CA GLY A 231 16.36 18.43 3.50
C GLY A 231 15.62 18.31 2.17
N TRP A 232 14.43 17.71 2.17
CA TRP A 232 13.10 18.36 2.32
C TRP A 232 12.04 17.28 2.54
#